data_AF-A0A7S0I4N2-F1
#
_entry.id   AF-A0A7S0I4N2-F1
#
_cell.length_a   1.000
_cell.length_b   1.000
_cell.length_c   1.000
_cell.angle_alpha   90.00
_cell.angle_beta   90.00
_cell.angle_gamma   90.00
#
_symmetry.space_group_name_H-M   'P 1'
#
loop_
_entity.id
_entity.type
_entity.pdbx_description
1 polymer ?
#
loop_
_entity_poly.entity_id
_entity_poly.type
_entity_poly.pdbx_seq_one_letter_code
_entity_poly.pdbx_strand_id
1 'polypeptide(L)'
;MLTMMASLAAARVLAPSPASLPLLQLRGGFGVGVATSAFESYTRLLATAPLATNCISAACLGMLSDGIAQSLTPCASDELCEGEAAVRTWDFERTAWMSVWGAAISGGVIFFWLQLLSRLFPNARTLAAQLVSKVFVNQLVMSPGLNGGFFAFVIWTRTAPRMRMNASKWSQLVDKYRRDLLPTIVRSCLFWSVVQGVNFKLIAPQFGVLWTNA
;
A
#
# COMPACT_ATOMS: atom_id res chain seq x y z
N MET A 1 52.79 -0.24 28.54
CA MET A 1 51.75 -1.21 28.12
C MET A 1 50.37 -0.78 28.64
N LEU A 2 50.02 0.50 28.84
CA LEU A 2 49.58 1.52 27.85
C LEU A 2 48.65 1.10 26.69
N THR A 3 48.29 -0.17 26.55
CA THR A 3 47.35 -0.66 25.52
C THR A 3 46.14 -1.40 26.07
N MET A 4 46.07 -1.67 27.38
CA MET A 4 44.91 -2.35 28.00
C MET A 4 43.95 -1.42 28.75
N MET A 5 44.25 -0.13 28.94
CA MET A 5 43.32 0.84 29.55
C MET A 5 42.51 1.65 28.52
N ALA A 6 42.84 1.56 27.23
CA ALA A 6 42.07 2.19 26.15
C ALA A 6 40.83 1.39 25.73
N SER A 7 40.68 0.14 26.18
CA SER A 7 39.59 -0.75 25.74
C SER A 7 38.33 -0.69 26.63
N LEU A 8 38.41 -0.06 27.81
CA LEU A 8 37.25 0.14 28.70
C LEU A 8 36.61 1.54 28.58
N ALA A 9 37.21 2.46 27.81
CA ALA A 9 36.66 3.79 27.54
C ALA A 9 35.82 3.87 26.25
N ALA A 10 35.83 2.83 25.41
CA ALA A 10 35.09 2.79 24.15
C ALA A 10 33.70 2.11 24.25
N ALA A 11 33.32 1.63 25.44
CA ALA A 11 32.05 0.94 25.68
C ALA A 11 30.98 1.83 26.37
N ARG A 12 31.11 3.16 26.28
CA ARG A 12 30.22 4.11 26.97
C ARG A 12 29.73 5.26 26.10
N VAL A 13 29.53 5.01 24.81
CA VAL A 13 28.93 5.99 23.89
C VAL A 13 27.57 5.45 23.43
N LEU A 14 26.54 6.20 23.85
CA LEU A 14 25.14 6.17 23.41
C LEU A 14 24.26 5.03 23.92
N ALA A 15 24.05 5.01 25.24
CA ALA A 15 22.67 4.81 25.72
C ALA A 15 21.79 5.91 25.09
N PRO A 16 20.64 5.59 24.46
CA PRO A 16 19.79 6.60 23.86
C PRO A 16 19.23 7.50 24.97
N SER A 17 19.55 8.78 24.90
CA SER A 17 18.92 9.84 25.70
C SER A 17 17.40 9.76 25.53
N PRO A 18 16.61 9.85 26.60
CA PRO A 18 15.17 9.99 26.46
C PRO A 18 14.87 11.38 25.89
N ALA A 19 13.90 11.46 24.99
CA ALA A 19 13.37 12.69 24.37
C ALA A 19 14.19 13.35 23.24
N SER A 20 14.44 12.61 22.15
CA SER A 20 14.43 13.24 20.82
C SER A 20 13.40 12.52 19.96
N LEU A 21 12.21 13.14 19.87
CA LEU A 21 11.11 12.67 19.03
C LEU A 21 11.64 12.48 17.59
N PRO A 22 11.39 11.34 16.92
CA PRO A 22 11.80 11.16 15.53
C PRO A 22 10.95 12.11 14.66
N LEU A 23 11.48 13.31 14.40
CA LEU A 23 10.86 14.30 13.54
C LEU A 23 10.76 13.74 12.12
N LEU A 24 9.54 13.71 11.57
CA LEU A 24 9.31 13.61 10.13
C LEU A 24 9.82 14.90 9.47
N GLN A 25 11.13 14.97 9.25
CA GLN A 25 11.76 16.07 8.53
C GLN A 25 11.52 15.90 7.04
N LEU A 26 10.52 16.61 6.51
CA LEU A 26 10.33 16.77 5.07
C LEU A 26 11.47 17.64 4.51
N ARG A 27 11.88 17.38 3.27
CA ARG A 27 12.99 18.10 2.61
C ARG A 27 12.58 19.55 2.34
N GLY A 28 12.83 20.41 3.33
CA GLY A 28 12.44 21.83 3.37
C GLY A 28 12.49 22.46 4.76
N GLY A 29 12.87 21.71 5.81
CA GLY A 29 12.95 22.23 7.19
C GLY A 29 11.59 22.31 7.90
N PHE A 30 10.50 21.98 7.21
CA PHE A 30 9.17 21.88 7.80
C PHE A 30 9.02 20.49 8.45
N GLY A 31 9.24 20.43 9.76
CA GLY A 31 8.96 19.27 10.58
C GLY A 31 7.56 19.40 11.19
N VAL A 32 6.62 18.56 10.77
CA VAL A 32 5.36 18.40 11.52
C VAL A 32 5.66 17.43 12.65
N GLY A 33 5.69 17.94 13.89
CA GLY A 33 5.83 17.12 15.08
C GLY A 33 4.58 16.27 15.31
N VAL A 34 4.48 15.12 14.64
CA VAL A 34 3.46 14.10 14.92
C VAL A 34 4.12 12.94 15.65
N ALA A 35 4.74 13.23 16.79
CA ALA A 35 5.27 12.19 17.66
C ALA A 35 4.20 11.84 18.70
N THR A 36 3.17 11.12 18.23
CA THR A 36 2.33 10.33 19.12
C THR A 36 3.06 9.03 19.41
N SER A 37 2.92 8.48 20.62
CA SER A 37 3.49 7.16 20.99
C SER A 37 3.12 6.04 19.99
N ALA A 38 1.98 6.19 19.31
CA ALA A 38 1.53 5.31 18.24
C ALA A 38 2.44 5.37 17.00
N PHE A 39 2.91 6.54 16.59
CA PHE A 39 3.80 6.71 15.43
C PHE A 39 5.19 6.10 15.70
N GLU A 40 5.73 6.31 16.89
CA GLU A 40 6.99 5.69 17.32
C GLU A 40 6.88 4.16 17.38
N SER A 41 5.77 3.66 17.91
CA SER A 41 5.50 2.21 17.93
C SER A 41 5.38 1.63 16.52
N TYR A 42 4.69 2.33 15.62
CA TYR A 42 4.55 1.92 14.22
C TYR A 42 5.89 1.88 13.48
N THR A 43 6.71 2.93 13.61
CA THR A 43 8.04 2.99 12.99
C THR A 43 8.98 1.90 13.54
N ARG A 44 8.89 1.56 14.83
CA ARG A 44 9.60 0.42 15.43
C ARG A 44 9.14 -0.93 14.87
N LEU A 45 7.83 -1.14 14.75
CA LEU A 45 7.27 -2.37 14.17
C LEU A 45 7.69 -2.54 12.71
N LEU A 46 7.66 -1.44 11.97
CA LEU A 46 8.18 -1.40 10.62
C LEU A 46 9.66 -1.83 10.56
N ALA A 47 10.51 -1.35 11.47
CA ALA A 47 11.94 -1.68 11.46
C ALA A 47 12.23 -3.14 11.85
N THR A 48 11.42 -3.72 12.74
CA THR A 48 11.64 -5.06 13.31
C THR A 48 10.93 -6.17 12.57
N ALA A 49 9.73 -5.92 12.06
CA ALA A 49 8.90 -6.87 11.32
C ALA A 49 8.22 -6.18 10.12
N PRO A 50 9.01 -5.75 9.11
CA PRO A 50 8.50 -4.91 8.02
C PRO A 50 7.38 -5.58 7.22
N LEU A 51 7.53 -6.85 6.85
CA LEU A 51 6.51 -7.56 6.06
C LEU A 51 5.19 -7.72 6.84
N ALA A 52 5.26 -8.17 8.09
CA ALA A 52 4.07 -8.35 8.93
C ALA A 52 3.34 -7.02 9.15
N THR A 53 4.10 -5.96 9.43
CA THR A 53 3.55 -4.62 9.62
C THR A 53 2.88 -4.11 8.35
N ASN A 54 3.48 -4.31 7.17
CA ASN A 54 2.89 -3.96 5.87
C ASN A 54 1.58 -4.73 5.64
N CYS A 55 1.57 -6.05 5.84
CA CYS A 55 0.37 -6.87 5.68
C CYS A 55 -0.76 -6.44 6.62
N ILE A 56 -0.47 -6.21 7.90
CA ILE A 56 -1.49 -5.81 8.88
C ILE A 56 -2.03 -4.41 8.56
N SER A 57 -1.15 -3.43 8.30
CA SER A 57 -1.56 -2.08 7.91
C SER A 57 -2.42 -2.10 6.65
N ALA A 58 -2.01 -2.85 5.63
CA ALA A 58 -2.73 -2.95 4.37
C ALA A 58 -4.07 -3.69 4.52
N ALA A 59 -4.17 -4.68 5.42
CA ALA A 59 -5.44 -5.33 5.77
C ALA A 59 -6.43 -4.33 6.39
N CYS A 60 -5.96 -3.54 7.36
CA CYS A 60 -6.75 -2.50 8.01
C CYS A 60 -7.20 -1.43 6.99
N LEU A 61 -6.30 -0.99 6.11
CA LEU A 61 -6.63 -0.07 5.02
C LEU A 61 -7.66 -0.67 4.06
N GLY A 62 -7.54 -1.96 3.73
CA GLY A 62 -8.53 -2.70 2.95
C GLY A 62 -9.92 -2.64 3.61
N MET A 63 -10.00 -2.94 4.91
CA MET A 63 -11.26 -2.87 5.67
C MET A 63 -11.85 -1.46 5.71
N LEU A 64 -11.02 -0.45 6.01
CA LEU A 64 -11.46 0.94 6.08
C LEU A 64 -11.91 1.45 4.70
N SER A 65 -11.17 1.13 3.64
CA SER A 65 -11.51 1.51 2.27
C SER A 65 -12.84 0.91 1.83
N ASP A 66 -13.05 -0.36 2.15
CA ASP A 66 -14.30 -1.05 1.85
C ASP A 66 -15.45 -0.47 2.69
N GLY A 67 -15.19 -0.11 3.94
CA GLY A 67 -16.20 0.52 4.77
C GLY A 67 -16.61 1.90 4.29
N ILE A 68 -15.67 2.71 3.81
CA ILE A 68 -15.98 3.97 3.14
C ILE A 68 -16.76 3.70 1.84
N ALA A 69 -16.37 2.71 1.04
CA ALA A 69 -17.09 2.37 -0.18
C ALA A 69 -18.53 1.91 0.14
N GLN A 70 -18.71 1.10 1.18
CA GLN A 70 -20.02 0.64 1.64
C GLN A 70 -20.84 1.75 2.28
N SER A 71 -20.24 2.80 2.85
CA SER A 71 -20.94 3.98 3.40
C SER A 71 -21.31 4.99 2.31
N LEU A 72 -20.53 5.05 1.23
CA LEU A 72 -20.80 5.91 0.09
C LEU A 72 -21.71 5.28 -0.96
N THR A 73 -21.84 3.95 -1.01
CA THR A 73 -22.82 3.27 -1.86
C THR A 73 -24.20 3.56 -1.25
N PRO A 74 -24.97 4.52 -1.79
CA PRO A 74 -26.37 4.63 -1.42
C PRO A 74 -27.06 3.40 -2.01
N CYS A 75 -28.34 3.21 -1.73
CA CYS A 75 -29.20 2.42 -2.60
C CYS A 75 -29.03 2.90 -4.06
N ALA A 76 -28.06 2.36 -4.81
CA ALA A 76 -27.66 2.79 -6.15
C ALA A 76 -28.43 2.04 -7.24
N SER A 77 -29.50 1.36 -6.86
CA SER A 77 -30.66 1.18 -7.71
C SER A 77 -31.66 2.26 -7.30
N ASP A 78 -31.73 3.32 -8.09
CA ASP A 78 -32.84 4.29 -8.12
C ASP A 78 -34.19 3.63 -8.53
N GLU A 79 -34.36 2.32 -8.30
CA GLU A 79 -35.56 1.53 -8.60
C GLU A 79 -36.17 0.87 -7.35
N LEU A 80 -35.53 0.97 -6.16
CA LEU A 80 -36.05 0.34 -4.92
C LEU A 80 -36.21 1.31 -3.74
N CYS A 81 -35.98 2.61 -3.92
CA CYS A 81 -36.16 3.62 -2.86
C CYS A 81 -37.62 4.11 -2.72
N GLU A 82 -38.55 3.66 -3.56
CA GLU A 82 -39.98 4.02 -3.44
C GLU A 82 -40.80 3.08 -2.52
N GLY A 83 -40.18 2.08 -1.88
CA GLY A 83 -40.89 1.19 -0.96
C GLY A 83 -40.13 0.97 0.33
N GLU A 84 -40.72 1.43 1.45
CA GLU A 84 -40.42 1.10 2.85
C GLU A 84 -38.96 0.72 3.21
N ALA A 85 -38.23 1.69 3.78
CA ALA A 85 -37.05 1.51 4.62
C ALA A 85 -36.08 0.38 4.19
N ALA A 86 -35.34 0.60 3.11
CA ALA A 86 -34.17 -0.22 2.79
C ALA A 86 -33.17 -0.20 3.97
N VAL A 87 -33.23 -1.22 4.83
CA VAL A 87 -32.29 -1.39 5.93
C VAL A 87 -30.91 -1.59 5.34
N ARG A 88 -30.00 -0.66 5.63
CA ARG A 88 -28.61 -0.74 5.19
C ARG A 88 -27.96 -1.95 5.86
N THR A 89 -27.72 -3.01 5.09
CA THR A 89 -27.01 -4.21 5.54
C THR A 89 -25.54 -4.09 5.19
N TRP A 90 -24.68 -4.37 6.16
CA TRP A 90 -23.23 -4.36 5.95
C TRP A 90 -22.76 -5.70 5.41
N ASP A 91 -22.06 -5.68 4.29
CA ASP A 91 -21.45 -6.87 3.68
C ASP A 91 -20.09 -7.14 4.33
N PHE A 92 -20.12 -7.78 5.51
CA PHE A 92 -18.91 -8.15 6.26
C PHE A 92 -18.02 -9.13 5.49
N GLU A 93 -18.61 -9.97 4.66
CA GLU A 93 -17.86 -10.92 3.84
C GLU A 93 -17.04 -10.18 2.78
N ARG A 94 -17.62 -9.19 2.11
CA ARG A 94 -16.89 -8.31 1.19
C ARG A 94 -15.75 -7.60 1.93
N THR A 95 -16.00 -7.06 3.12
CA THR A 95 -14.96 -6.42 3.93
C THR A 95 -13.83 -7.39 4.28
N ALA A 96 -14.15 -8.63 4.63
CA ALA A 96 -13.15 -9.67 4.90
C ALA A 96 -12.30 -9.97 3.66
N TRP A 97 -12.90 -10.11 2.47
CA TRP A 97 -12.16 -10.32 1.23
C TRP A 97 -11.27 -9.11 0.87
N MET A 98 -11.74 -7.88 1.11
CA MET A 98 -10.91 -6.68 0.91
C MET A 98 -9.75 -6.61 1.89
N SER A 99 -9.94 -7.06 3.13
CA SER A 99 -8.87 -7.22 4.11
C SER A 99 -7.82 -8.24 3.64
N VAL A 100 -8.26 -9.40 3.13
CA VAL A 100 -7.37 -10.43 2.57
C VAL A 100 -6.59 -9.91 1.37
N TRP A 101 -7.25 -9.21 0.43
CA TRP A 101 -6.59 -8.59 -0.71
C TRP A 101 -5.55 -7.56 -0.25
N GLY A 102 -5.91 -6.70 0.70
CA GLY A 102 -5.02 -5.73 1.31
C GLY A 102 -3.78 -6.40 1.92
N ALA A 103 -3.96 -7.43 2.74
CA ALA A 103 -2.85 -8.14 3.37
C ALA A 103 -1.92 -8.81 2.35
N ALA A 104 -2.49 -9.62 1.45
CA ALA A 104 -1.72 -10.49 0.57
C ALA A 104 -1.06 -9.71 -0.57
N ILE A 105 -1.83 -8.87 -1.26
CA ILE A 105 -1.36 -8.17 -2.45
C ILE A 105 -0.71 -6.85 -2.06
N SER A 106 -1.46 -5.97 -1.40
CA SER A 106 -0.96 -4.63 -1.09
C SER A 106 0.16 -4.65 -0.03
N GLY A 107 0.07 -5.52 0.97
CA GLY A 107 1.10 -5.65 1.99
C GLY A 107 2.23 -6.62 1.60
N GLY A 108 1.90 -7.74 0.97
CA GLY A 108 2.87 -8.78 0.62
C GLY A 108 3.52 -8.59 -0.75
N VAL A 109 2.73 -8.69 -1.81
CA VAL A 109 3.25 -8.64 -3.20
C VAL A 109 3.91 -7.29 -3.51
N ILE A 110 3.27 -6.18 -3.17
CA ILE A 110 3.82 -4.84 -3.41
C ILE A 110 5.13 -4.64 -2.63
N PHE A 111 5.23 -5.14 -1.40
CA PHE A 111 6.45 -5.08 -0.60
C PHE A 111 7.66 -5.65 -1.36
N PHE A 112 7.53 -6.88 -1.88
CA PHE A 112 8.61 -7.49 -2.65
C PHE A 112 8.86 -6.79 -3.98
N TRP A 113 7.81 -6.31 -4.64
CA TRP A 113 7.91 -5.57 -5.89
C TRP A 113 8.71 -4.26 -5.75
N LEU A 114 8.44 -3.48 -4.70
CA LEU A 114 9.16 -2.23 -4.43
C LEU A 114 10.64 -2.48 -4.09
N GLN A 115 10.94 -3.59 -3.42
CA GLN A 115 12.32 -3.99 -3.16
C GLN A 115 13.05 -4.37 -4.46
N LEU A 116 12.38 -5.10 -5.36
CA LEU A 116 12.92 -5.41 -6.68
C LEU A 116 13.17 -4.13 -7.48
N LEU A 117 12.19 -3.23 -7.58
CA LEU A 117 12.34 -1.94 -8.27
C LEU A 117 13.48 -1.08 -7.71
N SER A 118 13.73 -1.17 -6.39
CA SER A 118 14.83 -0.44 -5.76
C SER A 118 16.19 -0.99 -6.14
N ARG A 119 16.29 -2.31 -6.37
CA ARG A 119 17.52 -2.96 -6.89
C ARG A 119 17.73 -2.71 -8.37
N LEU A 120 16.66 -2.67 -9.18
CA LEU A 120 16.73 -2.40 -10.62
C LEU A 120 17.10 -0.94 -10.94
N PHE A 121 16.71 0.00 -10.08
CA PHE A 121 16.94 1.44 -10.28
C PHE A 121 17.62 2.07 -9.06
N PRO A 122 18.90 1.71 -8.77
CA PRO A 122 19.59 2.16 -7.56
C PRO A 122 19.84 3.67 -7.55
N ASN A 123 19.99 4.31 -8.72
CA ASN A 123 20.29 5.73 -8.86
C ASN A 123 19.06 6.57 -9.25
N ALA A 124 17.84 6.04 -9.13
CA ALA A 124 16.61 6.79 -9.38
C ALA A 124 16.45 8.06 -8.53
N ARG A 125 17.28 8.24 -7.49
CA ARG A 125 17.26 9.44 -6.64
C ARG A 125 18.10 10.59 -7.19
N THR A 126 19.18 10.28 -7.89
CA THR A 126 20.16 11.27 -8.38
C THR A 126 19.98 11.53 -9.86
N LEU A 127 19.56 10.52 -10.62
CA LEU A 127 19.39 10.62 -12.06
C LEU A 127 17.90 10.62 -12.44
N ALA A 128 17.44 11.76 -12.95
CA ALA A 128 16.06 11.94 -13.39
C ALA A 128 15.61 10.89 -14.42
N ALA A 129 16.51 10.46 -15.31
CA ALA A 129 16.23 9.39 -16.26
C ALA A 129 15.87 8.07 -15.55
N GLN A 130 16.64 7.65 -14.54
CA GLN A 130 16.31 6.45 -13.76
C GLN A 130 15.04 6.60 -12.93
N LEU A 131 14.74 7.81 -12.44
CA LEU A 131 13.48 8.09 -11.76
C LEU A 131 12.29 7.85 -12.68
N VAL A 132 12.32 8.47 -13.86
CA VAL A 132 11.28 8.34 -14.88
C VAL A 132 11.15 6.89 -15.34
N SER A 133 12.26 6.20 -15.59
CA SER A 133 12.24 4.77 -15.94
C SER A 133 11.66 3.90 -14.82
N LYS A 134 12.00 4.17 -13.56
CA LYS A 134 11.45 3.44 -12.41
C LYS A 134 9.93 3.60 -12.32
N VAL A 135 9.43 4.82 -12.46
CA VAL A 135 7.98 5.10 -12.46
C VAL A 135 7.32 4.43 -13.67
N PHE A 136 7.90 4.54 -14.85
CA PHE A 136 7.37 3.94 -16.06
C PHE A 136 7.26 2.41 -15.95
N VAL A 137 8.33 1.73 -15.53
CA VAL A 137 8.33 0.27 -15.33
C VAL A 137 7.34 -0.13 -14.25
N ASN A 138 7.26 0.63 -13.15
CA ASN A 138 6.26 0.39 -12.12
C ASN A 138 4.84 0.42 -12.69
N GLN A 139 4.50 1.44 -13.49
CA GLN A 139 3.16 1.55 -14.07
C GLN A 139 2.87 0.48 -15.10
N LEU A 140 3.85 0.16 -15.95
CA LEU A 140 3.70 -0.85 -16.99
C LEU A 140 3.38 -2.23 -16.41
N VAL A 141 3.93 -2.56 -15.25
CA VAL A 141 3.74 -3.89 -14.62
C VAL A 141 2.60 -3.88 -13.60
N MET A 142 2.61 -2.92 -12.66
CA MET A 142 1.67 -2.94 -11.54
C MET A 142 0.27 -2.50 -11.94
N SER A 143 0.12 -1.54 -12.85
CA SER A 143 -1.21 -1.07 -13.22
C SER A 143 -2.02 -2.20 -13.91
N PRO A 144 -1.52 -2.90 -14.95
CA PRO A 144 -2.23 -4.05 -15.51
C PRO A 144 -2.38 -5.21 -14.52
N GLY A 145 -1.31 -5.53 -13.78
CA GLY A 145 -1.30 -6.67 -12.86
C GLY A 145 -2.28 -6.52 -11.70
N LEU A 146 -2.28 -5.37 -11.03
CA LEU A 146 -3.16 -5.12 -9.88
C LEU A 146 -4.62 -4.94 -10.31
N ASN A 147 -4.89 -4.16 -11.37
CA ASN A 147 -6.27 -3.93 -11.80
C ASN A 147 -6.90 -5.20 -12.38
N GLY A 148 -6.17 -5.93 -13.23
CA GLY A 148 -6.62 -7.22 -13.75
C GLY A 148 -6.79 -8.25 -12.64
N GLY A 149 -5.77 -8.39 -11.78
CA GLY A 149 -5.81 -9.27 -10.62
C GLY A 149 -6.98 -8.99 -9.69
N PHE A 150 -7.28 -7.71 -9.44
CA PHE A 150 -8.40 -7.31 -8.57
C PHE A 150 -9.75 -7.66 -9.20
N PHE A 151 -9.94 -7.44 -10.50
CA PHE A 151 -11.16 -7.85 -11.21
C PHE A 151 -11.36 -9.36 -11.15
N ALA A 152 -10.29 -10.14 -11.38
CA ALA A 152 -10.33 -11.59 -11.24
C ALA A 152 -10.66 -12.01 -9.80
N PHE A 153 -10.04 -11.38 -8.81
CA PHE A 153 -10.27 -11.64 -7.40
C PHE A 153 -11.72 -11.37 -6.99
N VAL A 154 -12.28 -10.25 -7.42
CA VAL A 154 -13.68 -9.89 -7.14
C VAL A 154 -14.65 -10.90 -7.76
N ILE A 155 -14.44 -11.31 -9.01
CA ILE A 155 -15.28 -12.34 -9.67
C ILE A 155 -15.11 -13.70 -9.00
N TRP A 156 -13.90 -14.02 -8.56
CA TRP A 156 -13.59 -15.29 -7.89
C TRP A 156 -14.26 -15.39 -6.51
N THR A 157 -14.21 -14.32 -5.72
CA THR A 157 -14.73 -14.27 -4.34
C THR A 157 -16.21 -13.94 -4.24
N ARG A 158 -16.74 -13.04 -5.09
CA ARG A 158 -18.10 -12.50 -4.94
C ARG A 158 -19.15 -13.18 -5.80
N THR A 159 -18.79 -13.70 -6.97
CA THR A 159 -19.74 -14.39 -7.86
C THR A 159 -19.91 -15.85 -7.43
N ALA A 160 -21.14 -16.36 -7.37
CA ALA A 160 -21.38 -17.78 -7.08
C ALA A 160 -21.01 -18.67 -8.30
N PRO A 161 -20.49 -19.89 -8.11
CA PRO A 161 -20.02 -20.48 -6.85
C PRO A 161 -18.70 -19.84 -6.38
N ARG A 162 -18.64 -19.38 -5.14
CA ARG A 162 -17.47 -18.66 -4.60
C ARG A 162 -16.24 -19.55 -4.58
N MET A 163 -15.07 -18.94 -4.75
CA MET A 163 -13.76 -19.59 -4.77
C MET A 163 -13.58 -20.69 -5.84
N ARG A 164 -14.50 -20.78 -6.80
CA ARG A 164 -14.43 -21.74 -7.91
C ARG A 164 -14.54 -20.98 -9.22
N MET A 165 -13.70 -21.35 -10.19
CA MET A 165 -13.76 -20.82 -11.55
C MET A 165 -14.58 -21.79 -12.42
N ASN A 166 -15.50 -21.25 -13.20
CA ASN A 166 -16.28 -22.00 -14.18
C ASN A 166 -16.29 -21.24 -15.52
N ALA A 167 -16.83 -21.85 -16.57
CA ALA A 167 -16.87 -21.24 -17.90
C ALA A 167 -17.62 -19.89 -17.91
N SER A 168 -18.71 -19.79 -17.13
CA SER A 168 -19.51 -18.56 -17.03
C SER A 168 -18.72 -17.40 -16.41
N LYS A 169 -17.99 -17.63 -15.30
CA LYS A 169 -17.12 -16.64 -14.68
C LYS A 169 -15.94 -16.26 -15.56
N TRP A 170 -15.40 -17.21 -16.31
CA TRP A 170 -14.34 -16.92 -17.26
C TRP A 170 -14.83 -15.98 -18.36
N SER A 171 -16.01 -16.24 -18.92
CA SER A 171 -16.66 -15.32 -19.86
C SER A 171 -16.89 -13.95 -19.23
N GLN A 172 -17.44 -13.90 -18.02
CA GLN A 172 -17.67 -12.67 -17.28
C GLN A 172 -16.37 -11.87 -17.07
N LEU A 173 -15.27 -12.55 -16.74
CA LEU A 173 -13.96 -11.92 -16.56
C LEU A 173 -13.42 -11.36 -17.88
N VAL A 174 -13.51 -12.11 -18.98
CA VAL A 174 -13.08 -11.66 -20.30
C VAL A 174 -13.89 -10.44 -20.74
N ASP A 175 -15.20 -10.46 -20.54
CA ASP A 175 -16.07 -9.33 -20.86
C ASP A 175 -15.74 -8.11 -19.99
N LYS A 176 -15.49 -8.32 -18.70
CA LYS A 176 -15.04 -7.28 -17.77
C LYS A 176 -13.71 -6.69 -18.21
N TYR A 177 -12.77 -7.52 -18.66
CA TYR A 177 -11.49 -7.05 -19.17
C TYR A 177 -11.64 -6.23 -20.45
N ARG A 178 -12.44 -6.69 -21.40
CA ARG A 178 -12.68 -5.97 -22.66
C ARG A 178 -13.31 -4.60 -22.44
N ARG A 179 -14.26 -4.50 -21.49
CA ARG A 179 -14.99 -3.26 -21.22
C ARG A 179 -14.19 -2.30 -20.35
N ASP A 180 -13.63 -2.79 -19.26
CA ASP A 180 -13.25 -1.92 -18.14
C ASP A 180 -11.74 -1.91 -17.86
N LEU A 181 -10.98 -2.93 -18.26
CA LEU A 181 -9.58 -3.04 -17.84
C LEU A 181 -8.72 -1.93 -18.42
N LEU A 182 -8.82 -1.65 -19.72
CA LEU A 182 -8.00 -0.61 -20.35
C LEU A 182 -8.33 0.79 -19.81
N PRO A 183 -9.61 1.24 -19.73
CA PRO A 183 -9.95 2.49 -19.08
C PRO A 183 -9.45 2.59 -17.63
N THR A 184 -9.54 1.49 -16.87
CA THR A 184 -9.06 1.45 -15.48
C THR A 184 -7.54 1.56 -15.40
N ILE A 185 -6.78 0.86 -16.26
CA ILE A 185 -5.32 0.95 -16.32
C ILE A 185 -4.88 2.39 -16.60
N VAL A 186 -5.50 3.05 -17.57
CA VAL A 186 -5.17 4.44 -17.93
C VAL A 186 -5.39 5.38 -16.73
N ARG A 187 -6.56 5.29 -16.09
CA ARG A 187 -6.88 6.10 -14.89
C ARG A 187 -5.92 5.81 -13.74
N SER A 188 -5.61 4.54 -13.52
CA SER A 188 -4.67 4.08 -12.50
C SER A 188 -3.26 4.63 -12.76
N CYS A 189 -2.76 4.55 -14.00
CA CYS A 189 -1.47 5.10 -14.40
C CYS A 189 -1.40 6.61 -14.18
N LEU A 190 -2.45 7.36 -14.57
CA LEU A 190 -2.48 8.81 -14.38
C LEU A 190 -2.39 9.19 -12.90
N PHE A 191 -3.27 8.61 -12.08
CA PHE A 191 -3.30 8.90 -10.63
C PHE A 191 -1.98 8.50 -9.96
N TRP A 192 -1.57 7.25 -10.13
CA TRP A 192 -0.40 6.71 -9.41
C TRP A 192 0.92 7.28 -9.93
N SER A 193 1.01 7.78 -11.17
CA SER A 193 2.27 8.38 -11.65
C SER A 193 2.55 9.70 -10.96
N VAL A 194 1.49 10.48 -10.70
CA VAL A 194 1.59 11.71 -9.90
C VAL A 194 1.98 11.35 -8.47
N VAL A 195 1.27 10.40 -7.84
CA VAL A 195 1.56 9.97 -6.46
C VAL A 195 2.98 9.43 -6.31
N GLN A 196 3.42 8.54 -7.20
CA GLN A 196 4.78 7.96 -7.15
C GLN A 196 5.85 8.98 -7.51
N GLY A 197 5.58 9.90 -8.43
CA GLY A 197 6.49 11.01 -8.73
C GLY A 197 6.73 11.90 -7.50
N VAL A 198 5.68 12.18 -6.73
CA VAL A 198 5.78 12.91 -5.46
C VAL A 198 6.51 12.08 -4.41
N ASN A 199 6.12 10.82 -4.23
CA ASN A 199 6.70 9.89 -3.26
C ASN A 199 8.22 9.76 -3.43
N PHE A 200 8.66 9.47 -4.66
CA PHE A 200 10.07 9.24 -4.97
C PHE A 200 10.92 10.50 -4.90
N LYS A 201 10.31 11.70 -5.01
CA LYS A 201 10.99 12.99 -4.96
C LYS A 201 11.05 13.60 -3.55
N LEU A 202 9.98 13.46 -2.76
CA LEU A 202 9.82 14.16 -1.48
C LEU A 202 10.10 13.28 -0.25
N ILE A 203 9.87 11.97 -0.31
CA ILE A 203 10.04 11.09 0.86
C ILE A 203 11.52 10.71 1.00
N ALA A 204 12.18 11.27 2.01
CA ALA A 204 13.60 11.11 2.27
C ALA A 204 13.94 9.70 2.83
N PRO A 205 15.12 9.15 2.50
CA PRO A 205 15.49 7.75 2.77
C PRO A 205 15.66 7.38 4.24
N GLN A 206 15.71 8.33 5.16
CA GLN A 206 15.69 8.01 6.61
C GLN A 206 14.40 7.29 7.05
N PHE A 207 13.36 7.28 6.21
CA PHE A 207 12.17 6.45 6.36
C PHE A 207 12.12 5.31 5.34
N GLY A 208 13.25 4.68 5.03
CA GLY A 208 13.31 3.50 4.15
C GLY A 208 12.35 2.36 4.53
N VAL A 209 11.83 2.40 5.76
CA VAL A 209 10.78 1.51 6.23
C VAL A 209 9.36 1.92 5.80
N LEU A 210 9.06 3.22 5.69
CA LEU A 210 7.82 3.72 5.07
C LEU A 210 7.80 3.51 3.55
N TRP A 211 8.98 3.50 2.90
CA TRP A 211 9.10 3.19 1.47
C TRP A 211 8.47 1.85 1.09
N THR A 212 8.49 0.89 2.02
CA THR A 212 7.92 -0.43 1.79
C THR A 212 6.39 -0.48 1.88
N ASN A 213 5.73 0.60 2.35
CA ASN A 213 4.28 0.70 2.56
C ASN A 213 3.54 1.56 1.50
N ALA A 214 4.18 1.92 0.38
CA ALA A 214 3.59 2.80 -0.63
C ALA A 214 2.88 2.07 -1.76
#